data_AF-A0A2U3Z682-F1
#
_entry.id   AF-A0A2U3Z682-F1
#
_cell.length_a   1.000
_cell.length_b   1.000
_cell.length_c   1.000
_cell.angle_alpha   90.00
_cell.angle_beta   90.00
_cell.angle_gamma   90.00
#
_symmetry.space_group_name_H-M   'P 1'
#
loop_
_entity.id
_entity.type
_entity.pdbx_description
1 polymer ?
#
loop_
_entity_poly.entity_id
_entity_poly.type
_entity_poly.pdbx_seq_one_letter_code
_entity_poly.pdbx_strand_id
1 'polypeptide(L)'
;MNEIYRNGSSANIPPLKLTAPSMASVLEQLNVINGILFIPLSQKDLENLKAEVARRQQLQEANRNREKAEEPMATEPEPAGAPEDSASQPRAAKDPSSPSLQG
;
A
#
# COMPACT_ATOMS: atom_id res chain seq x y z
N MET A 1 -25.01 -13.30 40.89
CA MET A 1 -25.49 -12.02 40.29
C MET A 1 -24.60 -10.92 40.85
N ASN A 2 -24.04 -10.01 40.03
CA ASN A 2 -23.15 -8.97 40.58
C ASN A 2 -23.93 -7.99 41.47
N GLU A 3 -23.32 -7.59 42.58
CA GLU A 3 -23.96 -6.81 43.64
C GLU A 3 -24.25 -5.35 43.24
N ILE A 4 -23.49 -4.84 42.26
CA ILE A 4 -23.69 -3.51 41.67
C ILE A 4 -25.05 -3.34 40.99
N TYR A 5 -25.70 -4.44 40.58
CA TYR A 5 -27.00 -4.40 39.90
C TYR A 5 -28.19 -4.44 40.87
N ARG A 6 -27.98 -4.87 42.12
CA ARG A 6 -29.06 -4.97 43.12
C ARG A 6 -29.16 -3.75 44.03
N ASN A 7 -28.01 -3.17 44.37
CA ASN A 7 -27.94 -2.14 45.39
C ASN A 7 -27.91 -0.72 44.80
N GLY A 8 -27.78 -0.56 43.48
CA GLY A 8 -27.84 0.74 42.80
C GLY A 8 -26.97 1.80 43.50
N SER A 9 -27.55 2.95 43.83
CA SER A 9 -26.87 4.05 44.55
C SER A 9 -26.49 3.75 46.01
N SER A 10 -26.95 2.63 46.60
CA SER A 10 -26.54 2.15 47.93
C SER A 10 -25.38 1.16 47.90
N ALA A 11 -24.91 0.79 46.70
CA ALA A 11 -23.65 0.08 46.56
C ALA A 11 -22.53 1.04 46.99
N ASN A 12 -21.94 0.81 48.16
CA ASN A 12 -20.79 1.57 48.64
C ASN A 12 -19.53 1.15 47.84
N ILE A 13 -19.47 1.58 46.58
CA ILE A 13 -18.35 1.30 45.68
C ILE A 13 -17.33 2.42 45.88
N PRO A 14 -16.09 2.12 46.28
CA PRO A 14 -15.03 3.10 46.33
C PRO A 14 -14.91 3.85 44.98
N PRO A 15 -14.62 5.17 44.98
CA PRO A 15 -14.48 5.91 43.74
C PRO A 15 -13.44 5.28 42.81
N LEU A 16 -13.83 4.99 41.56
CA LEU A 16 -12.93 4.46 40.55
C LEU A 16 -11.89 5.52 40.18
N LYS A 17 -10.61 5.21 40.42
CA LYS A 17 -9.49 6.04 39.98
C LYS A 17 -9.08 5.63 38.57
N LEU A 18 -9.76 6.17 37.56
CA LEU A 18 -9.35 6.01 36.17
C LEU A 18 -8.17 6.93 35.89
N THR A 19 -6.97 6.37 35.87
CA THR A 19 -5.76 7.08 35.43
C THR A 19 -5.61 6.91 33.93
N ALA A 20 -5.31 8.00 33.22
CA ALA A 20 -5.00 7.94 31.80
C ALA A 20 -3.77 7.03 31.55
N PRO A 21 -3.72 6.33 30.40
CA PRO A 21 -2.54 5.58 30.03
C PRO A 21 -1.33 6.52 29.83
N SER A 22 -0.13 6.00 30.05
CA SER A 22 1.09 6.75 29.77
C SER A 22 1.30 6.90 28.27
N MET A 23 1.92 8.00 27.84
CA MET A 23 2.31 8.19 26.44
C MET A 23 3.22 7.07 25.92
N ALA A 24 4.06 6.49 26.78
CA ALA A 24 4.91 5.35 26.44
C ALA A 24 4.08 4.12 26.02
N SER A 25 3.05 3.77 26.82
CA SER A 25 2.16 2.65 26.51
C SER A 25 1.33 2.90 25.24
N VAL A 26 0.88 4.15 25.02
CA VAL A 26 0.17 4.53 23.79
C VAL A 26 1.07 4.34 22.56
N LEU A 27 2.32 4.81 22.62
CA LEU A 27 3.25 4.69 21.49
C LEU A 27 3.66 3.24 21.22
N GLU A 28 3.92 2.46 22.27
CA GLU A 28 4.20 1.03 22.14
C GLU A 28 3.02 0.30 21.47
N GLN A 29 1.80 0.58 21.90
CA GLN A 29 0.60 -0.01 21.30
C GLN A 29 0.40 0.40 19.84
N LEU A 30 0.66 1.67 19.50
CA LEU A 30 0.59 2.16 18.12
C LEU A 30 1.63 1.47 17.22
N ASN A 31 2.85 1.27 17.72
CA ASN A 31 3.89 0.54 17.00
C ASN A 31 3.46 -0.91 16.73
N VAL A 32 2.88 -1.59 17.71
CA VAL A 32 2.34 -2.96 17.54
C VAL A 32 1.24 -2.99 16.48
N ILE A 33 0.28 -2.06 16.53
CA ILE A 33 -0.83 -1.99 15.56
C ILE A 33 -0.30 -1.72 14.14
N ASN A 34 0.67 -0.82 14.00
CA ASN A 34 1.25 -0.46 12.70
C ASN A 34 2.28 -1.50 12.20
N GLY A 35 2.56 -2.55 12.97
CA GLY A 35 3.54 -3.58 12.59
C GLY A 35 4.99 -3.09 12.66
N ILE A 36 5.27 -2.05 13.44
CA ILE A 36 6.63 -1.54 13.68
C ILE A 36 7.18 -2.26 14.92
N LEU A 37 7.99 -3.29 14.71
CA LEU A 37 8.57 -4.09 15.78
C LEU A 37 10.09 -3.91 15.84
N PHE A 38 10.61 -3.67 17.05
CA PHE A 38 12.05 -3.68 17.29
C PHE A 38 12.51 -5.12 17.52
N ILE A 39 13.17 -5.70 16.52
CA ILE A 39 13.80 -7.03 16.62
C ILE A 39 15.32 -6.81 16.79
N PRO A 40 15.91 -7.16 17.94
CA PRO A 40 17.36 -7.08 18.11
C PRO A 40 18.04 -8.13 17.23
N LEU A 41 19.00 -7.71 16.40
CA LEU A 41 19.77 -8.59 15.54
C LEU A 41 21.19 -8.76 16.08
N SER A 42 21.71 -9.98 15.97
CA SER A 42 23.15 -10.20 16.10
C SER A 42 23.88 -9.75 14.83
N GLN A 43 25.21 -9.58 14.90
CA GLN A 43 25.99 -9.24 13.70
C GLN A 43 25.92 -10.33 12.62
N LYS A 44 25.89 -11.60 13.04
CA LYS A 44 25.71 -12.73 12.13
C LYS A 44 24.36 -12.66 11.41
N ASP A 45 23.29 -12.31 12.13
CA ASP A 45 21.95 -12.20 11.54
C ASP A 45 21.87 -11.03 10.55
N LEU A 46 22.56 -9.93 10.86
CA LEU A 46 22.64 -8.77 9.96
C LEU A 46 23.40 -9.11 8.67
N GLU A 47 24.50 -9.85 8.76
CA GLU A 47 25.24 -10.33 7.58
C GLU A 47 24.40 -11.28 6.72
N ASN A 48 23.73 -12.25 7.35
CA ASN A 48 22.84 -13.18 6.65
C ASN A 48 21.70 -12.44 5.94
N LEU A 49 21.09 -11.45 6.59
CA LEU A 49 20.01 -10.65 6.01
C LEU A 49 20.49 -9.89 4.77
N LYS A 50 21.69 -9.28 4.83
CA LYS A 50 22.29 -8.61 3.66
C LYS A 50 22.50 -9.58 2.50
N ALA A 51 23.02 -10.78 2.79
CA ALA A 51 23.22 -11.81 1.76
C ALA A 51 21.88 -12.28 1.14
N GLU A 52 20.84 -12.49 1.96
CA GLU A 52 19.52 -12.88 1.49
C GLU A 52 18.87 -11.79 0.61
N VAL A 53 19.00 -10.52 1.01
CA VAL A 53 18.50 -9.37 0.22
C VAL A 53 19.20 -9.31 -1.14
N ALA A 54 20.53 -9.41 -1.17
CA ALA A 54 21.30 -9.42 -2.42
C ALA A 54 20.90 -10.58 -3.33
N ARG A 55 20.73 -11.79 -2.77
CA ARG A 55 20.28 -12.96 -3.53
C ARG A 55 18.89 -12.73 -4.15
N ARG A 56 17.94 -12.20 -3.38
CA ARG A 56 16.58 -11.91 -3.87
C ARG A 56 16.56 -10.84 -4.94
N GLN A 57 17.40 -9.82 -4.81
CA GLN A 57 17.53 -8.76 -5.82
C GLN A 57 18.05 -9.33 -7.14
N GLN A 58 19.12 -10.13 -7.11
CA GLN A 58 19.66 -10.76 -8.33
C GLN A 58 18.64 -11.69 -8.99
N LEU A 59 17.85 -12.43 -8.21
CA LEU A 59 16.76 -13.26 -8.75
C LEU A 59 15.66 -12.42 -9.40
N GLN A 60 15.26 -11.29 -8.80
CA GLN A 60 14.27 -10.40 -9.42
C GLN A 60 14.80 -9.78 -10.72
N GLU A 61 16.06 -9.35 -10.74
CA GLU A 61 16.70 -8.82 -11.95
C GLU A 61 16.80 -9.88 -13.05
N ALA A 62 17.17 -11.12 -12.71
CA ALA A 62 17.21 -12.24 -13.65
C ALA A 62 15.81 -12.60 -14.21
N ASN A 63 14.78 -12.60 -13.36
CA ASN A 63 13.39 -12.83 -13.80
C ASN A 63 12.89 -11.70 -14.71
N ARG A 64 13.14 -10.44 -14.33
CA ARG A 64 12.75 -9.26 -15.12
C ARG A 64 13.47 -9.21 -16.48
N ASN A 65 14.72 -9.67 -16.54
CA ASN A 65 15.45 -9.79 -17.81
C ASN A 65 14.92 -10.92 -18.69
N ARG A 66 14.38 -12.01 -18.10
CA ARG A 66 13.79 -13.11 -18.87
C ARG A 66 12.45 -12.73 -19.48
N GLU A 67 11.62 -11.97 -18.76
CA GLU A 67 10.36 -11.42 -19.28
C GLU A 67 10.56 -10.40 -20.41
N LYS A 68 11.67 -9.65 -20.41
CA LYS A 68 12.04 -8.76 -21.53
C LYS A 68 12.62 -9.47 -22.75
N ALA A 69 13.10 -10.71 -22.59
CA ALA A 69 13.67 -11.49 -23.68
C ALA A 69 12.63 -12.35 -24.42
N GLU A 70 11.38 -12.40 -23.92
CA GLU A 70 10.26 -13.14 -24.51
C GLU A 70 9.28 -12.28 -25.35
N GLU A 71 9.70 -11.09 -25.80
CA GLU A 71 9.15 -10.48 -27.03
C GLU A 71 10.14 -10.70 -28.20
N PRO A 72 10.20 -11.92 -28.82
CA PRO A 72 10.89 -12.11 -30.07
C PRO A 72 9.98 -11.65 -31.22
N MET A 73 10.28 -10.46 -31.71
CA MET A 73 10.58 -10.23 -33.13
C MET A 73 10.23 -11.40 -34.07
N ALA A 74 9.10 -11.29 -34.77
CA ALA A 74 8.85 -12.00 -36.02
C ALA A 74 8.84 -10.98 -37.17
N THR A 75 10.00 -10.80 -37.81
CA THR A 75 10.18 -10.32 -39.19
C THR A 75 9.41 -11.30 -40.11
N GLU A 76 8.61 -10.98 -41.13
CA GLU A 76 8.73 -10.18 -42.38
C GLU A 76 7.50 -10.59 -43.27
N PRO A 77 7.21 -10.11 -44.52
CA PRO A 77 7.41 -8.85 -45.24
C PRO A 77 6.10 -8.10 -45.58
N GLU A 78 6.25 -6.87 -46.06
CA GLU A 78 5.24 -6.09 -46.81
C GLU A 78 4.84 -6.77 -48.14
N PRO A 79 3.56 -6.71 -48.57
CA PRO A 79 3.24 -6.66 -49.99
C PRO A 79 2.62 -5.31 -50.34
N ALA A 80 3.28 -4.62 -51.27
CA ALA A 80 2.77 -3.45 -51.98
C ALA A 80 1.44 -3.78 -52.69
N GLY A 81 0.44 -2.88 -52.60
CA GLY A 81 -0.83 -3.04 -53.32
C GLY A 81 -1.90 -1.97 -53.10
N ALA A 82 -1.73 -0.83 -53.78
CA ALA A 82 -2.74 0.15 -54.25
C ALA A 82 -3.40 1.18 -53.28
N PRO A 83 -3.54 2.46 -53.71
CA PRO A 83 -4.19 3.54 -52.95
C PRO A 83 -5.58 3.89 -53.50
N GLU A 84 -6.63 3.91 -52.67
CA GLU A 84 -7.90 4.62 -52.95
C GLU A 84 -8.47 5.10 -51.60
N ASP A 85 -8.26 6.37 -51.25
CA ASP A 85 -9.24 7.46 -51.38
C ASP A 85 -10.66 7.10 -50.93
N SER A 86 -11.02 7.55 -49.73
CA SER A 86 -12.34 8.13 -49.49
C SER A 86 -12.27 9.04 -48.29
N ALA A 87 -12.25 10.32 -48.62
CA ALA A 87 -12.50 11.44 -47.74
C ALA A 87 -13.62 11.19 -46.73
N SER A 88 -13.41 11.64 -45.49
CA SER A 88 -14.37 12.48 -44.76
C SER A 88 -13.80 12.87 -43.39
N GLN A 89 -13.11 14.00 -43.35
CA GLN A 89 -13.08 14.89 -42.18
C GLN A 89 -14.03 16.07 -42.51
N PRO A 90 -14.51 16.96 -41.60
CA PRO A 90 -14.13 17.10 -40.18
C PRO A 90 -15.20 17.71 -39.21
N ARG A 91 -14.79 17.85 -37.92
CA ARG A 91 -15.17 18.85 -36.86
C ARG A 91 -16.55 18.84 -36.18
N ALA A 92 -16.51 18.86 -34.84
CA ALA A 92 -17.04 19.91 -33.94
C ALA A 92 -16.70 19.51 -32.48
N ALA A 93 -15.77 20.14 -31.76
CA ALA A 93 -15.90 21.40 -31.02
C ALA A 93 -17.16 21.50 -30.14
N LYS A 94 -17.05 21.28 -28.80
CA LYS A 94 -17.45 22.28 -27.78
C LYS A 94 -17.08 21.95 -26.31
N ASP A 95 -16.26 22.83 -25.74
CA ASP A 95 -16.17 23.39 -24.37
C ASP A 95 -16.12 22.53 -23.07
N PRO A 96 -15.14 22.78 -22.17
CA PRO A 96 -15.29 22.66 -20.72
C PRO A 96 -15.68 24.03 -20.12
N SER A 97 -16.89 24.18 -19.58
CA SER A 97 -17.31 25.38 -18.83
C SER A 97 -17.30 25.15 -17.31
N SER A 98 -16.31 25.79 -16.67
CA SER A 98 -16.24 26.48 -15.36
C SER A 98 -16.88 25.91 -14.07
N PRO A 99 -16.18 26.01 -12.91
CA PRO A 99 -16.75 25.77 -11.58
C PRO A 99 -17.47 27.02 -11.06
N SER A 100 -18.62 26.83 -10.41
CA SER A 100 -19.34 27.91 -9.71
C SER A 100 -19.06 27.87 -8.20
N LEU A 101 -18.69 29.03 -7.67
CA LEU A 101 -18.54 29.37 -6.26
C LEU A 101 -19.92 29.48 -5.58
N GLN A 102 -20.02 28.96 -4.36
CA GLN A 102 -21.06 29.29 -3.38
C GLN A 102 -20.38 29.11 -2.01
N GLY A 103 -20.34 30.08 -1.10
CA GLY A 103 -21.30 31.13 -0.80
C GLY A 103 -21.56 31.01 0.70
#